data_AF-A0A5J4VEG9-F1
#
_entry.id   AF-A0A5J4VEG9-F1
#
_cell.length_a   1.000
_cell.length_b   1.000
_cell.length_c   1.000
_cell.angle_alpha   90.00
_cell.angle_beta   90.00
_cell.angle_gamma   90.00
#
_symmetry.space_group_name_H-M   'P 1'
#
loop_
_entity.id
_entity.type
_entity.pdbx_description
1 polymer ?
#
loop_
_entity_poly.entity_id
_entity_poly.type
_entity_poly.pdbx_seq_one_letter_code
_entity_poly.pdbx_strand_id
1 'polypeptide(L)'
;MEIDELYDFVTIPRNPTREELLQDQLLRAAVESDDVKRNRELASLASAREYATRYPKYGLRVEAEDLDKDKNTPDNTVVYRKNGNIYAVDGFYTALSFG
;
A
#
# COMPACT_ATOMS: atom_id res chain seq x y z
N MET A 1 17.38 -31.35 32.88
CA MET A 1 16.76 -31.47 31.54
C MET A 1 15.58 -30.53 31.56
N GLU A 2 15.84 -29.28 31.17
CA GLU A 2 14.83 -28.26 30.98
C GLU A 2 14.17 -28.52 29.62
N ILE A 3 12.84 -28.51 29.61
CA ILE A 3 12.06 -28.50 28.39
C ILE A 3 11.42 -27.12 28.31
N ASP A 4 11.95 -26.34 27.36
CA ASP A 4 11.30 -25.17 26.78
C ASP A 4 9.91 -25.55 26.28
N GLU A 5 8.92 -24.69 26.51
CA GLU A 5 7.93 -24.35 25.48
C GLU A 5 7.23 -23.03 25.82
N LEU A 6 7.81 -21.99 25.23
CA LEU A 6 7.25 -20.67 25.02
C LEU A 6 5.99 -20.81 24.14
N TYR A 7 4.82 -20.86 24.76
CA TYR A 7 3.56 -20.49 24.12
C TYR A 7 2.90 -19.40 24.97
N ASP A 8 3.37 -18.18 24.76
CA ASP A 8 2.78 -16.98 25.34
C ASP A 8 1.46 -16.72 24.61
N PHE A 9 0.39 -17.37 25.07
CA PHE A 9 -0.95 -17.14 24.55
C PHE A 9 -1.33 -15.70 24.84
N VAL A 10 -1.40 -14.87 23.81
CA VAL A 10 -2.06 -13.57 23.85
C VAL A 10 -3.49 -13.82 24.35
N THR A 11 -3.72 -13.56 25.63
CA THR A 11 -5.04 -13.73 26.24
C THR A 11 -5.93 -12.63 25.69
N ILE A 12 -6.77 -12.95 24.71
CA ILE A 12 -7.78 -12.03 24.23
C ILE A 12 -8.87 -11.94 25.31
N PRO A 13 -9.09 -10.79 25.96
CA PRO A 13 -10.10 -10.66 26.99
C PRO A 13 -11.49 -10.92 26.37
N ARG A 14 -12.25 -11.85 26.98
CA ARG A 14 -13.60 -12.25 26.53
C ARG A 14 -14.66 -11.14 26.61
N ASN A 15 -14.30 -9.96 27.15
CA ASN A 15 -15.15 -8.78 27.23
C ASN A 15 -14.27 -7.52 27.16
N PRO A 16 -14.01 -6.95 25.97
CA PRO A 16 -13.20 -5.76 25.85
C PRO A 16 -13.89 -4.58 26.55
N THR A 17 -13.12 -3.82 27.32
CA THR A 17 -13.60 -2.58 27.92
C THR A 17 -13.95 -1.55 26.84
N ARG A 18 -14.78 -0.55 27.17
CA ARG A 18 -15.16 0.50 26.21
C ARG A 18 -13.92 1.19 25.60
N GLU A 19 -12.86 1.33 26.39
CA GLU A 19 -11.60 1.93 25.94
C GLU A 19 -10.81 1.01 25.01
N GLU A 20 -10.72 -0.29 25.30
CA GLU A 20 -10.12 -1.26 24.38
C GLU A 20 -10.92 -1.41 23.08
N LEU A 21 -12.26 -1.35 23.14
CA LEU A 21 -13.12 -1.36 21.97
C LEU A 21 -12.93 -0.09 21.12
N LEU A 22 -12.69 1.05 21.76
CA LEU A 22 -12.35 2.30 21.08
C LEU A 22 -10.94 2.23 20.49
N GLN A 23 -9.97 1.66 21.19
CA GLN A 23 -8.61 1.46 20.69
C GLN A 23 -8.57 0.47 19.53
N ASP A 24 -9.33 -0.64 19.57
CA ASP A 24 -9.46 -1.59 18.47
C ASP A 24 -10.18 -0.95 17.27
N GLN A 25 -11.23 -0.14 17.50
CA GLN A 25 -11.88 0.61 16.43
C GLN A 25 -10.97 1.69 15.83
N LEU A 26 -10.19 2.41 16.66
CA LEU A 26 -9.21 3.39 16.20
C LEU A 26 -8.04 2.73 15.49
N LEU A 27 -7.59 1.55 15.92
CA LEU A 27 -6.56 0.76 15.26
C LEU A 27 -7.07 0.26 13.90
N ARG A 28 -8.28 -0.29 13.83
CA ARG A 28 -8.92 -0.68 12.57
C ARG A 28 -9.15 0.51 11.63
N ALA A 29 -9.50 1.67 12.15
CA ALA A 29 -9.67 2.90 11.36
C ALA A 29 -8.33 3.51 10.93
N ALA A 30 -7.27 3.37 11.74
CA ALA A 30 -5.91 3.80 11.44
C ALA A 30 -5.17 2.85 10.47
N VAL A 31 -5.70 1.64 10.23
CA VAL A 31 -5.14 0.67 9.27
C VAL A 31 -5.39 1.06 7.81
N GLU A 32 -6.19 2.09 7.51
CA GLU A 32 -6.01 2.81 6.24
C GLU A 32 -4.92 3.88 6.40
N SER A 33 -3.67 3.42 6.47
CA SER A 33 -2.51 4.30 6.25
C SER A 33 -2.69 5.08 4.94
N ASP A 34 -2.23 6.34 4.90
CA ASP A 34 -2.20 7.14 3.67
C ASP A 34 -1.51 6.40 2.52
N ASP A 35 -0.58 5.49 2.83
CA ASP A 35 0.06 4.65 1.83
C ASP A 35 -0.88 3.56 1.30
N VAL A 36 -1.75 2.98 2.13
CA VAL A 36 -2.76 1.99 1.69
C VAL A 36 -3.81 2.65 0.81
N LYS A 37 -4.27 3.86 1.17
CA LYS A 37 -5.18 4.65 0.34
C LYS A 37 -4.55 5.00 -1.00
N ARG A 38 -3.29 5.45 -0.97
CA ARG A 38 -2.55 5.80 -2.17
C ARG A 38 -2.30 4.59 -3.06
N ASN A 39 -1.92 3.45 -2.49
CA ASN A 39 -1.76 2.19 -3.19
C ASN A 39 -3.05 1.80 -3.92
N ARG A 40 -4.21 1.93 -3.26
CA ARG A 40 -5.51 1.71 -3.90
C ARG A 40 -5.80 2.70 -5.04
N GLU A 41 -5.46 3.98 -4.87
CA GLU A 41 -5.61 4.98 -5.94
C GLU A 41 -4.63 4.76 -7.10
N LEU A 42 -3.50 4.07 -6.89
CA LEU A 42 -2.50 3.78 -7.92
C LEU A 42 -2.61 2.36 -8.48
N ALA A 43 -3.56 1.55 -8.00
CA ALA A 43 -3.76 0.15 -8.39
C ALA A 43 -4.37 -0.03 -9.79
N SER A 44 -4.81 1.04 -10.43
CA SER A 44 -5.28 0.99 -11.82
C SER A 44 -4.83 2.21 -12.61
N LEU A 45 -4.68 2.04 -13.92
CA LEU A 45 -4.27 3.12 -14.83
C LEU A 45 -5.19 4.34 -14.76
N ALA A 46 -6.51 4.10 -14.69
CA ALA A 46 -7.50 5.17 -14.61
C ALA A 46 -7.38 5.96 -13.30
N SER A 47 -7.32 5.26 -12.17
CA SER A 47 -7.18 5.87 -10.85
C SER A 47 -5.82 6.58 -10.69
N ALA A 48 -4.74 6.00 -11.21
CA ALA A 48 -3.42 6.62 -11.18
C ALA A 48 -3.36 7.92 -11.97
N ARG A 49 -4.01 7.98 -13.15
CA ARG A 49 -4.13 9.21 -13.95
C ARG A 49 -4.94 10.28 -13.23
N GLU A 50 -6.03 9.89 -12.57
CA GLU A 50 -6.83 10.80 -11.76
C GLU A 50 -6.01 11.36 -10.59
N TYR A 51 -5.27 10.50 -9.88
CA TYR A 51 -4.37 10.89 -8.80
C TYR A 51 -3.31 11.89 -9.28
N ALA A 52 -2.63 11.60 -10.40
CA ALA A 52 -1.64 12.50 -10.98
C ALA A 52 -2.24 13.87 -11.34
N THR A 53 -3.48 13.89 -11.84
CA THR A 53 -4.22 15.11 -12.18
C THR A 53 -4.64 15.89 -10.92
N ARG A 54 -5.03 15.19 -9.85
CA ARG A 54 -5.43 15.79 -8.57
C ARG A 54 -4.25 16.41 -7.82
N TYR A 55 -3.04 15.88 -8.03
CA TYR A 55 -1.82 16.34 -7.36
C TYR A 55 -0.69 16.72 -8.34
N PRO A 56 -0.87 17.75 -9.19
CA PRO A 56 0.08 18.12 -10.24
C PRO A 56 1.43 18.58 -9.68
N LYS A 57 1.48 19.04 -8.42
CA LYS A 57 2.69 19.46 -7.73
C LYS A 57 3.78 18.39 -7.64
N TYR A 58 3.39 17.10 -7.69
CA TYR A 58 4.33 15.98 -7.63
C TYR A 58 4.94 15.64 -9.00
N GLY A 59 4.42 16.22 -10.09
CA GLY A 59 4.91 15.99 -11.45
C GLY A 59 4.92 14.51 -11.83
N LEU A 60 3.85 13.79 -11.46
CA LEU A 60 3.73 12.35 -11.71
C LEU A 60 3.38 12.10 -13.19
N ARG A 61 4.03 11.10 -13.78
CA ARG A 61 3.70 10.59 -15.12
C ARG A 61 3.21 9.15 -14.99
N VAL A 62 2.14 8.80 -15.69
CA VAL A 62 1.49 7.49 -15.57
C VAL A 62 1.48 6.81 -16.92
N GLU A 63 1.99 5.59 -16.98
CA GLU A 63 2.14 4.78 -18.18
C GLU A 63 1.59 3.36 -17.96
N ALA A 64 1.24 2.70 -19.06
CA ALA A 64 0.91 1.29 -19.08
C ALA A 64 2.09 0.56 -19.74
N GLU A 65 2.75 -0.34 -19.02
CA GLU A 65 3.95 -1.02 -19.48
C GLU A 65 3.89 -2.53 -19.25
N ASP A 66 4.19 -3.26 -20.33
CA ASP A 66 4.48 -4.69 -20.30
C ASP A 66 5.91 -4.91 -19.78
N LEU A 67 6.03 -5.29 -18.50
CA LEU A 67 7.33 -5.44 -17.81
C LEU A 67 7.92 -6.84 -17.97
N ASP A 68 7.09 -7.87 -18.14
CA ASP A 68 7.50 -9.26 -18.27
C ASP A 68 7.60 -9.73 -19.74
N LYS A 69 7.14 -8.89 -20.68
CA LYS A 69 7.06 -9.17 -22.12
C LYS A 69 6.13 -10.35 -22.43
N ASP A 70 5.21 -10.66 -21.51
CA ASP A 70 4.21 -11.70 -21.70
C ASP A 70 2.93 -11.08 -22.28
N LYS A 71 2.65 -11.42 -23.53
CA LYS A 71 1.47 -10.94 -24.25
C LYS A 71 0.14 -11.35 -23.60
N ASN A 72 0.15 -12.33 -22.70
CA ASN A 72 -1.04 -12.78 -21.98
C ASN A 72 -1.23 -12.07 -20.64
N THR A 73 -0.23 -11.34 -20.16
CA THR A 73 -0.32 -10.52 -18.96
C THR A 73 -0.80 -9.13 -19.36
N PRO A 74 -1.78 -8.54 -18.64
CA PRO A 74 -2.13 -7.14 -18.86
C PRO A 74 -0.96 -6.21 -18.49
N ASP A 75 -0.85 -5.08 -19.21
CA ASP A 75 0.14 -4.05 -18.91
C ASP A 75 0.02 -3.58 -17.45
N ASN A 76 1.17 -3.39 -16.80
CA ASN A 76 1.23 -2.83 -15.46
C ASN A 76 1.04 -1.31 -15.52
N THR A 77 0.37 -0.76 -14.51
CA THR A 77 0.29 0.68 -14.28
C THR A 77 1.58 1.16 -13.63
N VAL A 78 2.42 1.86 -14.37
CA VAL A 78 3.68 2.43 -13.87
C VAL A 78 3.52 3.92 -13.64
N VAL A 79 3.89 4.37 -12.45
CA VAL A 79 3.87 5.79 -12.08
C VAL A 79 5.30 6.25 -11.86
N TYR A 80 5.70 7.30 -12.58
CA TYR A 80 7.02 7.92 -12.49
C TYR A 80 6.95 9.25 -11.76
N ARG A 81 8.01 9.58 -11.01
CA ARG A 81 8.25 10.95 -10.54
C ARG A 81 8.90 11.80 -11.63
N LYS A 82 8.91 13.12 -11.42
CA LYS A 82 9.56 14.09 -12.30
C LYS A 82 11.04 13.78 -12.61
N ASN A 83 11.75 13.11 -11.72
CA ASN A 83 13.15 12.73 -11.91
C ASN A 83 13.34 11.43 -12.72
N GLY A 84 12.26 10.77 -13.15
CA GLY A 84 12.31 9.51 -13.89
C GLY A 84 12.29 8.26 -13.00
N ASN A 85 12.31 8.39 -11.67
CA ASN A 85 12.27 7.24 -10.78
C ASN A 85 10.86 6.65 -10.71
N ILE A 86 10.77 5.31 -10.67
CA ILE A 86 9.51 4.60 -10.47
C ILE A 86 9.00 4.88 -9.06
N TYR A 87 7.77 5.38 -9.00
CA TYR A 87 7.05 5.69 -7.79
C TYR A 87 6.16 4.54 -7.33
N ALA A 88 5.44 3.92 -8.28
CA ALA A 88 4.54 2.80 -8.04
C ALA A 88 4.40 1.93 -9.30
N VAL A 89 4.17 0.63 -9.09
CA VAL A 89 3.74 -0.33 -10.11
C VAL A 89 2.50 -1.03 -9.56
N ASP A 90 1.37 -0.93 -10.27
CA ASP A 90 0.05 -1.46 -9.86
C ASP A 90 -0.34 -1.14 -8.41
N GLY A 91 0.10 0.02 -7.93
CA GLY A 91 -0.17 0.45 -6.57
C GLY A 91 0.55 -0.35 -5.47
N PHE A 92 1.54 -1.18 -5.77
CA PHE A 92 2.24 -1.97 -4.75
C PHE A 92 3.50 -1.29 -4.17
N TYR A 93 4.21 -0.49 -4.96
CA TYR A 93 5.45 0.14 -4.52
C TYR A 93 5.22 1.60 -4.12
N THR A 94 5.79 2.01 -2.99
CA THR A 94 5.93 3.41 -2.57
C THR A 94 7.31 3.63 -1.93
N ALA A 95 8.38 3.16 -2.58
CA ALA A 95 9.74 3.34 -2.07
C ALA A 95 10.37 4.65 -2.59
N LEU A 96 10.86 5.48 -1.66
CA LEU A 96 11.96 6.42 -1.92
C LEU A 96 13.24 5.60 -2.09
N SER A 97 13.54 5.19 -3.33
CA SER A 97 14.86 4.85 -3.88
C SER A 97 14.85 3.55 -4.66
N PHE A 98 15.26 3.62 -5.93
CA PHE A 98 16.30 2.74 -6.47
C PHE A 98 17.19 3.59 -7.40
N GLY A 99 18.50 3.55 -7.10
CA GLY A 99 19.63 3.89 -7.97
C GLY A 99 19.58 5.17 -8.77
#